data_AF-A0A6H9RJ56-F1
#
_entry.id   AF-A0A6H9RJ56-F1
#
_cell.length_a   1.000
_cell.length_b   1.000
_cell.length_c   1.000
_cell.angle_alpha   90.00
_cell.angle_beta   90.00
_cell.angle_gamma   90.00
#
_symmetry.space_group_name_H-M   'P 1'
#
loop_
_entity.id
_entity.type
_entity.pdbx_description
1 polymer ?
#
loop_
_entity_poly.entity_id
_entity_poly.type
_entity_poly.pdbx_seq_one_letter_code
_entity_poly.pdbx_strand_id
1 'polypeptide(L)'
;MSPFKGQTGLKRILNASGYSLDGLRAAFVGEAAFRQLVLLNVVLIPLSFFLNVSRVEQALLIAVCLLALIVELLNSAVEAAIDRISLEL
;
A
#
# COMPACT_ATOMS: atom_id res chain seq x y z
N MET A 1 1.03 36.77 3.29
CA MET A 1 1.95 35.63 3.08
C MET A 1 1.13 34.36 3.27
N SER A 2 0.94 33.52 2.23
CA SER A 2 0.17 32.29 2.42
C SER A 2 0.93 31.33 3.36
N PRO A 3 0.26 30.68 4.33
CA PRO A 3 0.89 29.78 5.30
C PRO A 3 1.37 28.44 4.69
N PHE A 4 1.16 28.24 3.38
CA PHE A 4 1.52 27.02 2.64
C PHE A 4 2.72 27.23 1.72
N LYS A 5 3.79 27.88 2.22
CA LYS A 5 5.08 27.85 1.51
C LYS A 5 5.67 26.45 1.71
N GLY A 6 5.25 25.53 0.84
CA GLY A 6 5.58 24.11 0.90
C GLY A 6 7.07 23.91 1.13
N GLN A 7 7.42 23.07 2.11
CA GLN A 7 8.79 22.66 2.33
C GLN A 7 9.33 22.11 1.00
N THR A 8 10.33 22.76 0.40
CA THR A 8 10.96 22.30 -0.84
C THR A 8 12.19 21.45 -0.51
N GLY A 9 12.57 20.53 -1.40
CA GLY A 9 13.79 19.72 -1.28
C GLY A 9 13.64 18.40 -0.51
N LEU A 10 14.78 17.85 -0.08
CA LEU A 10 14.91 16.52 0.55
C LEU A 10 14.00 16.33 1.77
N LYS A 11 13.78 17.39 2.56
CA LYS A 11 12.91 17.37 3.74
C LYS A 11 11.46 17.01 3.39
N ARG A 12 10.95 17.40 2.21
CA ARG A 12 9.61 17.03 1.75
C ARG A 12 9.50 15.56 1.39
N ILE A 13 10.54 15.02 0.72
CA ILE A 13 10.58 13.61 0.35
C ILE A 13 10.57 12.75 1.62
N LEU A 14 11.42 13.10 2.59
CA LEU A 14 11.46 12.40 3.88
C LEU A 14 10.12 12.45 4.62
N ASN A 15 9.48 13.62 4.69
CA ASN A 15 8.16 13.75 5.32
C ASN A 15 7.11 12.92 4.56
N ALA A 16 7.09 12.95 3.23
CA ALA A 16 6.16 12.17 2.42
C ALA A 16 6.36 10.66 2.61
N SER A 17 7.61 10.19 2.65
CA SER A 17 7.93 8.80 2.96
C SER A 17 7.47 8.40 4.36
N GLY A 18 7.58 9.30 5.35
CA GLY A 18 7.04 9.11 6.69
C GLY A 18 5.53 8.89 6.67
N TYR A 19 4.78 9.79 6.03
CA TYR A 19 3.33 9.65 5.91
C TYR A 19 2.91 8.38 5.15
N SER A 20 3.64 7.99 4.11
CA SER A 20 3.40 6.71 3.41
C SER A 20 3.59 5.50 4.32
N LEU A 21 4.64 5.52 5.16
CA LEU A 21 4.90 4.44 6.10
C LEU A 21 3.83 4.38 7.21
N ASP A 22 3.38 5.53 7.70
CA ASP A 22 2.31 5.61 8.68
C ASP A 22 1.01 5.03 8.12
N GLY A 23 0.66 5.35 6.87
CA GLY A 23 -0.51 4.78 6.19
C GLY A 23 -0.41 3.26 6.01
N LEU A 24 0.75 2.75 5.58
CA LEU A 24 0.99 1.31 5.47
C LEU A 24 0.89 0.60 6.82
N ARG A 25 1.43 1.21 7.88
CA ARG A 25 1.34 0.67 9.24
C ARG A 25 -0.09 0.65 9.74
N ALA A 26 -0.86 1.71 9.48
CA ALA A 26 -2.27 1.78 9.83
C ALA A 26 -3.06 0.67 9.16
N ALA A 27 -2.89 0.47 7.84
CA ALA A 27 -3.54 -0.62 7.11
C ALA A 27 -3.11 -2.00 7.64
N PHE A 28 -1.83 -2.22 7.91
CA PHE A 28 -1.37 -3.50 8.45
C PHE A 28 -1.93 -3.82 9.84
N VAL A 29 -2.12 -2.83 10.71
CA VAL A 29 -2.66 -3.07 12.05
C VAL A 29 -4.19 -3.12 12.03
N GLY A 30 -4.84 -2.24 11.28
CA GLY A 30 -6.29 -2.12 11.20
C GLY A 30 -6.96 -3.22 10.38
N GLU A 31 -6.36 -3.58 9.24
CA GLU A 31 -7.02 -4.40 8.22
C GLU A 31 -6.53 -5.84 8.23
N ALA A 32 -7.39 -6.76 8.69
CA ALA A 32 -7.07 -8.17 8.72
C ALA A 32 -6.83 -8.75 7.32
N ALA A 33 -7.62 -8.31 6.33
CA ALA A 33 -7.46 -8.71 4.93
C ALA A 33 -6.13 -8.24 4.35
N PHE A 34 -5.75 -6.97 4.54
CA PHE A 34 -4.44 -6.47 4.13
C PHE A 34 -3.28 -7.29 4.72
N ARG A 35 -3.33 -7.66 6.01
CA ARG A 35 -2.31 -8.55 6.61
C ARG A 35 -2.25 -9.91 5.93
N GLN A 36 -3.40 -10.53 5.64
CA GLN A 36 -3.45 -11.81 4.96
C GLN A 36 -2.83 -11.71 3.56
N LEU A 37 -3.14 -10.66 2.82
CA LEU A 37 -2.52 -10.40 1.52
C LEU A 37 -1.01 -10.19 1.64
N VAL A 38 -0.51 -9.45 2.64
CA VAL A 38 0.93 -9.28 2.86
C VAL A 38 1.61 -10.63 3.14
N LEU A 39 1.07 -11.42 4.06
CA LEU A 39 1.60 -12.75 4.38
C LEU A 39 1.59 -13.68 3.17
N LEU A 40 0.52 -13.65 2.37
CA LEU A 40 0.41 -14.40 1.14
C LEU A 40 1.48 -13.96 0.13
N ASN A 41 1.67 -12.65 -0.05
CA ASN A 41 2.70 -12.07 -0.92
C ASN A 41 4.13 -12.47 -0.50
N VAL A 42 4.41 -12.48 0.81
CA VAL A 42 5.69 -12.93 1.38
C VAL A 42 5.99 -14.39 1.02
N VAL A 43 4.98 -15.22 0.77
CA VAL A 43 5.17 -16.60 0.30
C VAL A 43 5.20 -16.69 -1.23
N LEU A 44 4.23 -16.08 -1.91
CA LEU A 44 4.05 -16.19 -3.36
C LEU A 44 5.19 -15.54 -4.15
N ILE A 45 5.72 -14.39 -3.71
CA ILE A 45 6.79 -13.71 -4.44
C ILE A 45 8.06 -14.56 -4.43
N PRO A 46 8.60 -15.04 -3.28
CA PRO A 46 9.72 -15.97 -3.29
C PRO A 46 9.42 -17.25 -4.07
N LEU A 47 8.22 -17.82 -3.91
CA LEU A 47 7.81 -19.04 -4.63
C LEU A 47 7.88 -18.87 -6.15
N SER A 48 7.52 -17.68 -6.66
CA SER A 48 7.54 -17.41 -8.10
C SER A 48 8.95 -17.56 -8.70
N PHE A 49 10.01 -17.25 -7.95
CA PHE A 49 11.40 -17.41 -8.43
C PHE A 49 11.86 -18.87 -8.56
N PHE A 50 11.10 -19.83 -7.99
CA PHE A 50 11.34 -21.25 -8.18
C PHE A 50 10.61 -21.83 -9.40
N LEU A 51 9.77 -21.03 -10.07
CA LEU A 51 9.06 -21.45 -11.27
C LEU A 51 9.94 -21.22 -12.51
N ASN A 52 9.93 -22.18 -13.43
CA ASN A 52 10.62 -22.03 -14.71
C ASN A 52 9.74 -21.26 -15.69
N VAL A 53 9.69 -19.94 -15.54
CA VAL A 53 8.91 -19.01 -16.37
C VAL A 53 9.80 -17.97 -17.04
N SER A 54 9.30 -17.34 -18.10
CA SER A 54 10.00 -16.24 -18.75
C SER A 54 10.11 -15.02 -17.82
N ARG A 55 11.04 -14.12 -18.13
CA ARG A 55 11.24 -12.87 -17.38
C ARG A 55 9.99 -11.98 -17.35
N VAL A 56 9.18 -12.02 -18.42
CA VAL A 56 7.94 -11.24 -18.51
C VAL A 56 6.88 -11.84 -17.60
N GLU A 57 6.70 -13.16 -17.62
CA GLU A 57 5.78 -13.86 -16.71
C GLU A 57 6.18 -13.66 -15.25
N GLN A 58 7.47 -13.73 -14.92
CA GLN A 58 7.97 -13.45 -13.57
C GLN A 58 7.60 -12.03 -13.10
N ALA A 59 7.79 -11.03 -13.96
CA ALA A 59 7.39 -9.65 -13.66
C ALA A 59 5.88 -9.52 -13.47
N LEU A 60 5.07 -10.23 -14.28
CA LEU A 60 3.62 -10.24 -14.15
C LEU A 60 3.15 -10.88 -12.83
N LEU A 61 3.75 -12.00 -12.41
CA LEU A 61 3.44 -12.65 -11.14
C LEU A 61 3.67 -11.70 -9.97
N ILE A 62 4.82 -11.03 -9.93
CA ILE A 62 5.13 -10.04 -8.89
C ILE A 62 4.18 -8.84 -8.99
N ALA A 63 3.91 -8.35 -10.20
CA ALA A 63 3.04 -7.21 -10.41
C ALA A 63 1.61 -7.46 -9.91
N VAL A 64 1.03 -8.64 -10.18
CA VAL A 64 -0.32 -9.00 -9.71
C VAL A 64 -0.35 -9.12 -8.18
N CYS A 65 0.69 -9.71 -7.58
CA CYS A 65 0.85 -9.81 -6.13
C CYS A 65 0.81 -8.40 -5.48
N LEU A 66 1.60 -7.46 -6.00
CA LEU A 66 1.64 -6.08 -5.53
C LEU A 66 0.33 -5.31 -5.84
N LEU A 67 -0.28 -5.55 -7.00
CA LEU A 67 -1.55 -4.93 -7.37
C LEU A 67 -2.66 -5.31 -6.39
N ALA A 68 -2.70 -6.55 -5.93
CA ALA A 68 -3.69 -6.98 -4.93
C ALA A 68 -3.56 -6.19 -3.62
N LEU A 69 -2.32 -5.91 -3.16
CA LEU A 69 -2.08 -5.06 -2.00
C LEU A 69 -2.53 -3.61 -2.23
N ILE A 70 -2.28 -3.06 -3.43
CA ILE A 70 -2.72 -1.72 -3.80
C ILE A 70 -4.25 -1.63 -3.80
N VAL A 71 -4.93 -2.60 -4.42
CA VAL A 71 -6.39 -2.64 -4.49
C VAL A 71 -7.00 -2.72 -3.08
N GLU A 72 -6.43 -3.54 -2.21
CA GLU A 72 -6.87 -3.63 -0.82
C GLU A 72 -6.70 -2.31 -0.06
N LEU A 73 -5.54 -1.65 -0.19
CA LEU A 73 -5.31 -0.34 0.43
C LEU A 73 -6.31 0.71 -0.06
N LEU A 74 -6.63 0.69 -1.35
CA LEU A 74 -7.63 1.58 -1.92
C LEU A 74 -9.02 1.27 -1.36
N ASN A 75 -9.37 -0.01 -1.22
CA ASN A 75 -10.65 -0.40 -0.63
C ASN A 75 -10.78 0.10 0.81
N SER A 76 -9.80 -0.20 1.67
CA SER A 76 -9.81 0.23 3.07
C SER A 76 -9.78 1.76 3.22
N ALA A 77 -9.08 2.47 2.33
CA ALA A 77 -9.08 3.93 2.33
C ALA A 77 -10.46 4.53 1.97
N VAL A 78 -11.16 3.92 1.01
CA VAL A 78 -12.53 4.32 0.64
C VAL A 78 -13.50 4.00 1.77
N GLU A 79 -13.43 2.81 2.35
CA GLU A 79 -14.24 2.41 3.52
C GLU A 79 -14.05 3.39 4.69
N ALA A 80 -12.80 3.67 5.07
CA ALA A 80 -12.50 4.63 6.15
C ALA A 80 -13.02 6.05 5.84
N ALA A 81 -12.97 6.48 4.58
CA ALA A 81 -13.51 7.78 4.17
C ALA A 81 -15.04 7.84 4.26
N ILE A 82 -15.72 6.77 3.86
CA ILE A 82 -17.19 6.65 3.93
C ILE A 82 -17.66 6.55 5.39
N ASP A 83 -16.98 5.75 6.22
CA ASP A 83 -17.30 5.61 7.64
C ASP A 83 -17.17 6.95 8.36
N ARG A 84 -16.12 7.71 8.05
CA ARG A 84 -15.94 9.05 8.63
C ARG A 84 -17.09 10.00 8.28
N ILE A 85 -17.57 9.98 7.04
CA ILE A 85 -18.70 10.83 6.61
C ILE A 85 -20.00 10.38 7.30
N SER A 86 -20.22 9.07 7.38
CA SER A 86 -21.43 8.49 7.99
C SER A 86 -21.52 8.76 9.49
N LEU A 87 -20.39 8.81 10.20
CA LEU A 87 -20.34 9.13 11.64
C LEU A 87 -20.50 10.64 11.93
N GLU A 88 -20.37 11.51 10.93
CA GLU A 88 -20.57 12.96 11.05
C GLU A 88 -22.02 13.40 10.72
N LEU A 89 -22.87 12.48 10.22
CA LEU A 89 -24.28 12.68 9.85
C LEU A 89 -25.24 12.08 10.89
#